data_AF-A0A1F9AC07-F1
#
_entry.id   AF-A0A1F9AC07-F1
#
_cell.length_a   1.000
_cell.length_b   1.000
_cell.length_c   1.000
_cell.angle_alpha   90.00
_cell.angle_beta   90.00
_cell.angle_gamma   90.00
#
_symmetry.space_group_name_H-M   'P 1'
#
loop_
_entity.id
_entity.type
_entity.pdbx_description
1 polymer ?
#
loop_
_entity_poly.entity_id
_entity_poly.type
_entity_poly.pdbx_seq_one_letter_code
_entity_poly.pdbx_strand_id
1 'polypeptide(L)' 'MKIWIKALKGFGYVWLALICILIFIGIVGVWRESGFSGVLKLLSPFNLWNWLATIITLIPAIGAFMLAEKLQSKMKHSST' A
#
# COMPACT_ATOMS: atom_id res chain seq x y z
N MET A 1 7.80 16.04 -17.71
CA MET A 1 8.22 15.95 -16.29
C MET A 1 7.04 16.02 -15.31
N LYS A 2 6.22 17.09 -15.30
CA LYS A 2 5.05 17.18 -14.40
C LYS A 2 4.01 16.06 -14.59
N ILE A 3 3.80 15.60 -15.82
CA ILE A 3 2.89 14.47 -16.14
C ILE A 3 3.34 13.17 -15.47
N TRP A 4 4.64 12.88 -15.49
CA TRP A 4 5.22 11.67 -14.92
C TRP A 4 5.08 11.62 -13.40
N ILE A 5 5.22 12.76 -12.72
CA ILE A 5 4.97 12.86 -11.28
C ILE A 5 3.50 12.60 -10.96
N LYS A 6 2.58 13.18 -11.73
CA LYS A 6 1.13 12.95 -11.55
C LYS A 6 0.80 11.48 -11.76
N ALA A 7 1.34 10.86 -12.81
CA ALA A 7 1.15 9.44 -13.09
C ALA A 7 1.68 8.56 -11.95
N LEU A 8 2.86 8.86 -11.40
CA LEU A 8 3.45 8.09 -10.32
C LEU A 8 2.68 8.21 -9.00
N LYS A 9 2.20 9.41 -8.66
CA LYS A 9 1.28 9.59 -7.53
C LYS A 9 -0.05 8.87 -7.75
N GLY A 10 -0.61 8.97 -8.96
CA GLY A 10 -1.82 8.27 -9.34
C GLY A 10 -1.69 6.75 -9.18
N PHE A 11 -0.58 6.19 -9.67
CA PHE A 11 -0.23 4.78 -9.47
C PHE A 11 -0.16 4.42 -7.98
N GLY A 12 0.52 5.23 -7.15
CA GLY A 12 0.59 5.00 -5.71
C GLY A 12 -0.78 4.94 -5.05
N TYR A 13 -1.70 5.85 -5.40
CA TYR A 13 -3.07 5.84 -4.86
C TYR A 13 -3.88 4.64 -5.34
N VAL A 14 -3.81 4.30 -6.63
CA VAL A 14 -4.51 3.12 -7.18
C VAL A 14 -3.99 1.85 -6.51
N TRP A 15 -2.68 1.73 -6.33
CA TRP A 15 -2.07 0.59 -5.65
C TRP A 15 -2.55 0.48 -4.20
N LEU A 16 -2.54 1.57 -3.44
CA LEU A 16 -3.08 1.58 -2.08
C LEU A 16 -4.55 1.17 -2.02
N ALA A 17 -5.38 1.66 -2.95
CA ALA A 17 -6.79 1.27 -3.01
C ALA A 17 -6.95 -0.24 -3.24
N LEU A 18 -6.16 -0.82 -4.17
CA LEU A 18 -6.15 -2.26 -4.42
C LEU A 18 -5.73 -3.05 -3.18
N ILE A 19 -4.74 -2.58 -2.42
CA ILE A 19 -4.31 -3.22 -1.17
C ILE A 19 -5.45 -3.21 -0.15
N CYS A 20 -6.11 -2.08 0.06
CA CYS A 20 -7.24 -1.99 0.99
C CYS A 20 -8.37 -2.96 0.61
N ILE A 21 -8.71 -3.06 -0.68
CA ILE A 21 -9.72 -3.99 -1.18
C ILE A 21 -9.28 -5.44 -0.92
N LEU A 22 -8.02 -5.77 -1.21
CA LEU A 22 -7.48 -7.11 -1.03
C LEU A 22 -7.47 -7.53 0.44
N ILE A 23 -7.07 -6.64 1.36
CA ILE A 23 -7.12 -6.87 2.80
C ILE A 23 -8.57 -7.11 3.25
N PHE A 24 -9.51 -6.30 2.77
CA PHE A 24 -10.92 -6.44 3.12
C PHE A 24 -11.48 -7.79 2.67
N ILE A 25 -11.20 -8.20 1.42
CA ILE A 25 -11.60 -9.51 0.89
C ILE A 25 -10.97 -10.64 1.72
N GLY A 26 -9.69 -10.52 2.09
CA GLY A 26 -9.01 -11.49 2.95
C GLY A 26 -9.66 -11.65 4.32
N ILE A 27 -10.01 -10.54 4.97
CA ILE A 27 -10.72 -10.56 6.27
C ILE A 27 -12.09 -11.22 6.14
N VAL A 28 -12.87 -10.86 5.11
CA VAL A 28 -14.19 -11.45 4.87
C VAL A 28 -14.08 -12.94 4.58
N GLY A 29 -13.10 -13.37 3.79
CA GLY A 29 -12.83 -14.77 3.51
C GLY A 29 -12.51 -15.56 4.78
N VAL A 30 -11.59 -15.06 5.60
CA VAL A 30 -11.23 -15.70 6.87
C VAL A 30 -12.40 -15.74 7.85
N TRP A 31 -13.24 -14.69 7.89
CA TRP A 31 -14.46 -14.72 8.68
C TRP A 31 -15.40 -15.83 8.19
N ARG A 32 -15.64 -15.92 6.88
CA ARG A 32 -16.53 -16.93 6.31
C ARG A 32 -16.09 -18.37 6.61
N GLU A 33 -14.79 -18.64 6.60
CA GLU A 33 -14.26 -19.99 6.81
C GLU A 33 -14.01 -20.34 8.29
N SER A 34 -13.48 -19.39 9.06
CA SER A 34 -12.97 -19.63 10.43
C SER A 34 -13.69 -18.80 11.50
N GLY A 35 -14.72 -18.06 11.13
CA GLY A 35 -15.47 -17.16 12.01
C GLY A 35 -14.63 -15.97 12.51
N PHE A 36 -15.17 -15.28 13.51
CA PHE A 36 -14.52 -14.11 14.10
C PHE A 36 -13.19 -14.44 14.79
N SER A 37 -13.06 -15.64 15.37
CA SER A 37 -11.80 -16.10 15.99
C SER A 37 -10.66 -16.20 14.96
N GLY A 38 -10.96 -16.60 13.72
CA GLY A 38 -10.00 -16.59 12.62
C GLY A 38 -9.49 -15.19 12.29
N VAL A 39 -10.38 -14.20 12.27
CA VAL A 39 -10.01 -12.80 12.03
C VAL A 39 -9.10 -12.26 13.14
N LEU A 40 -9.38 -12.58 14.41
CA LEU A 40 -8.51 -12.20 15.53
C LEU A 40 -7.10 -12.81 15.42
N LYS A 41 -6.99 -14.06 14.95
CA LYS A 41 -5.69 -14.70 14.69
C LYS A 41 -4.98 -14.08 13.48
N LEU A 42 -5.72 -13.74 12.42
CA LEU A 42 -5.18 -13.08 11.24
C LEU A 42 -4.59 -11.72 11.59
N LEU A 43 -5.32 -10.91 12.34
CA LEU A 43 -4.94 -9.56 12.76
C LEU A 43 -4.09 -9.53 14.05
N SER A 44 -3.72 -10.70 14.56
CA SER A 44 -2.87 -10.80 15.75
C SER A 44 -1.54 -10.09 15.52
N PRO A 45 -1.05 -9.29 16.48
CA PRO A 45 0.27 -8.66 16.38
C PRO A 45 1.40 -9.71 16.30
N PHE A 46 1.14 -10.95 16.71
CA PHE A 46 2.10 -12.06 16.66
C PHE A 46 2.08 -12.83 15.34
N ASN A 47 1.16 -12.52 14.43
CA ASN A 47 1.14 -13.12 13.10
C ASN A 47 2.16 -12.44 12.18
N LEU A 48 3.43 -12.74 12.40
CA LEU A 48 4.56 -12.14 11.69
C LEU A 48 4.47 -12.32 10.18
N TRP A 49 3.89 -13.42 9.70
CA TRP A 49 3.71 -13.68 8.28
C TRP A 49 2.72 -12.70 7.64
N ASN A 50 1.60 -12.42 8.31
CA ASN A 50 0.65 -11.43 7.83
C ASN A 50 1.26 -10.01 7.80
N TRP A 51 2.06 -9.66 8.81
CA TRP A 51 2.77 -8.38 8.85
C TRP A 51 3.82 -8.25 7.75
N LEU A 52 4.62 -9.29 7.51
CA LEU A 52 5.60 -9.31 6.43
C LEU A 52 4.93 -9.21 5.06
N ALA A 53 3.86 -9.97 4.83
CA ALA A 53 3.08 -9.86 3.60
C ALA A 53 2.57 -8.42 3.38
N THR A 54 1.98 -7.82 4.43
CA THR A 54 1.49 -6.43 4.38
C THR A 54 2.60 -5.43 4.03
N ILE A 55 3.78 -5.55 4.66
CA ILE A 55 4.92 -4.67 4.38
C ILE A 55 5.37 -4.81 2.92
N ILE A 56 5.58 -6.04 2.45
CA ILE A 56 6.02 -6.33 1.08
C ILE A 56 5.02 -5.74 0.08
N THR A 57 3.72 -5.94 0.32
CA THR A 57 2.65 -5.45 -0.55
C THR A 57 2.60 -3.91 -0.61
N LEU A 58 3.00 -3.20 0.46
CA LEU A 58 3.04 -1.73 0.51
C LEU A 58 4.26 -1.10 -0.20
N ILE A 59 5.36 -1.85 -0.38
CA ILE A 59 6.62 -1.34 -0.97
C ILE A 59 6.40 -0.58 -2.30
N PRO A 60 5.61 -1.09 -3.27
CA PRO A 60 5.42 -0.39 -4.55
C PRO A 60 4.74 0.98 -4.41
N ALA A 61 3.73 1.10 -3.53
CA ALA A 61 3.07 2.38 -3.28
C ALA A 61 4.03 3.38 -2.63
N ILE A 62 4.76 2.94 -1.59
CA ILE A 62 5.75 3.78 -0.89
C ILE A 62 6.83 4.25 -1.87
N GLY A 63 7.40 3.34 -2.66
CA GLY A 63 8.42 3.65 -3.65
C GLY A 63 7.93 4.65 -4.70
N ALA A 64 6.69 4.49 -5.18
CA ALA A 64 6.08 5.42 -6.11
C ALA A 64 5.94 6.83 -5.52
N PHE A 65 5.43 6.96 -4.29
CA PHE A 65 5.29 8.27 -3.66
C PHE A 65 6.65 8.93 -3.37
N MET A 66 7.62 8.19 -2.82
CA MET A 66 8.95 8.71 -2.54
C MET A 66 9.65 9.21 -3.80
N LEU A 67 9.56 8.46 -4.90
CA LEU A 67 10.15 8.87 -6.17
C LEU A 67 9.41 10.09 -6.76
N ALA A 68 8.08 10.15 -6.63
CA ALA A 68 7.30 11.30 -7.08
C ALA A 68 7.69 12.59 -6.34
N GLU A 69 7.87 12.50 -5.01
CA GLU A 69 8.31 13.62 -4.17
C GLU A 69 9.73 14.07 -4.50
N LYS A 70 10.66 13.12 -4.67
CA LYS A 70 12.06 13.41 -5.05
C LYS A 70 12.16 14.12 -6.41
N LEU A 71 11.32 13.73 -7.38
CA LEU A 71 11.25 14.39 -8.67
C LEU A 71 10.60 15.78 -8.58
N GLN A 72 9.61 15.94 -7.71
CA GLN A 72 8.92 17.20 -7.51
C GLN A 72 9.84 18.24 -6.85
N SER A 73 10.61 17.84 -5.85
CA SER A 73 11.57 18.71 -5.16
C SER A 73 12.70 19.17 -6.08
N LYS A 74 13.26 18.25 -6.89
CA LYS A 74 14.26 18.59 -7.92
C LYS A 74 13.75 19.63 -8.93
N MET A 75 12.51 19.48 -9.40
CA MET A 75 11.93 20.45 -10.32
C MET A 75 11.72 21.83 -9.69
N LYS A 76 11.33 21.90 -8.41
CA LYS A 76 11.14 23.17 -7.70
C LYS A 76 12.47 23.93 -7.51
N HIS A 77 13.55 23.21 -7.25
CA HIS A 77 14.88 23.80 -7.04
C HIS A 77 15.54 24.28 -8.35
N SER A 78 15.25 23.64 -9.48
CA SER A 78 15.79 24.05 -10.79
C SER A 78 15.12 25.29 -11.40
N SER A 79 14.05 25.79 -10.79
CA SER A 79 13.27 26.95 -11.27
C SER A 79 13.49 28.23 -10.45
N THR A 80 14.43 28.20 -9.49
CA THR A 80 14.92 29.33 -8.69
C THR A 80 16.39 29.55 -9.00
#